data_AF-A0A7J4N3F5-F1
#
_entry.id   AF-A0A7J4N3F5-F1
#
_cell.length_a   1.000
_cell.length_b   1.000
_cell.length_c   1.000
_cell.angle_alpha   90.00
_cell.angle_beta   90.00
_cell.angle_gamma   90.00
#
_symmetry.space_group_name_H-M   'P 1'
#
loop_
_entity.id
_entity.type
_entity.pdbx_description
1 polymer ?
#
loop_
_entity_poly.entity_id
_entity_poly.type
_entity_poly.pdbx_seq_one_letter_code
_entity_poly.pdbx_strand_id
1 'polypeptide(L)'
;MVAETGIYITWVTGAILISIAMMPLFKPQFARISLDGFVDMFRRYWAHMIVVFSVYLWKDLLDGLDRILMANTQLDMTFLVYAIEGDASLWVQEGLRNDFLDVIMTHFYVMGFMTAVFSSFIYPIYFDDRHMADRVSLSMFWVYILAIPFYLFLNV
;
A
#
# COMPACT_ATOMS: atom_id res chain seq x y z
N MET A 1 19.80 -2.39 4.83
CA MET A 1 19.48 -1.27 5.75
C MET A 1 19.40 0.10 5.07
N VAL A 2 20.48 0.75 4.58
CA VAL A 2 20.38 2.11 3.96
C VAL A 2 19.93 2.08 2.48
N ALA A 3 20.25 1.02 1.73
CA ALA A 3 19.87 0.92 0.32
C ALA A 3 18.40 0.53 0.09
N GLU A 4 17.83 -0.32 0.97
CA GLU A 4 16.43 -0.77 0.88
C GLU A 4 15.44 0.36 1.22
N THR A 5 15.79 1.22 2.18
CA THR A 5 14.97 2.39 2.54
C THR A 5 14.91 3.42 1.41
N GLY A 6 15.99 3.60 0.65
CA GLY A 6 16.02 4.51 -0.52
C GLY A 6 15.05 4.10 -1.62
N ILE A 7 14.97 2.81 -1.93
CA ILE A 7 14.02 2.29 -2.92
C ILE A 7 12.59 2.48 -2.43
N TYR A 8 12.26 2.04 -1.21
CA TYR A 8 10.92 2.20 -0.65
C TYR A 8 10.44 3.66 -0.67
N ILE A 9 11.28 4.61 -0.25
CA ILE A 9 10.96 6.04 -0.28
C ILE A 9 10.69 6.52 -1.72
N THR A 10 11.46 6.05 -2.69
CA THR A 10 11.29 6.41 -4.10
C THR A 10 9.93 5.97 -4.62
N TRP A 11 9.48 4.76 -4.26
CA TRP A 11 8.21 4.21 -4.71
C TRP A 11 7.02 4.87 -4.02
N VAL A 12 7.12 5.11 -2.71
CA VAL A 12 6.09 5.85 -1.96
C VAL A 12 5.94 7.28 -2.51
N THR A 13 7.07 7.97 -2.72
CA THR A 13 7.04 9.33 -3.28
C THR A 13 6.48 9.33 -4.70
N GLY A 14 6.91 8.37 -5.54
CA GLY A 14 6.39 8.19 -6.89
C GLY A 14 4.88 7.96 -6.90
N ALA A 15 4.38 7.08 -6.04
CA ALA A 15 2.95 6.80 -5.90
C ALA A 15 2.15 8.04 -5.50
N ILE A 16 2.62 8.82 -4.51
CA ILE A 16 1.98 10.07 -4.09
C ILE A 16 1.95 11.07 -5.25
N LEU A 17 3.07 11.24 -5.95
CA LEU A 17 3.16 12.15 -7.09
C LEU A 17 2.21 11.74 -8.22
N ILE A 18 2.12 10.45 -8.52
CA ILE A 18 1.19 9.91 -9.52
C ILE A 18 -0.25 10.12 -9.09
N SER A 19 -0.60 9.85 -7.83
CA SER A 19 -1.94 10.12 -7.28
C SER A 19 -2.32 11.60 -7.43
N ILE A 20 -1.40 12.53 -7.11
CA ILE A 20 -1.66 13.96 -7.27
C ILE A 20 -1.76 14.34 -8.76
N ALA A 21 -0.88 13.81 -9.61
CA ALA A 21 -0.87 14.07 -11.05
C ALA A 21 -2.13 13.54 -11.76
N MET A 22 -2.73 12.46 -11.24
CA MET A 22 -3.99 11.90 -11.73
C MET A 22 -5.22 12.67 -11.24
N MET A 23 -5.11 13.49 -10.20
CA MET A 23 -6.24 14.24 -9.62
C MET A 23 -7.07 15.03 -10.65
N PRO A 24 -6.49 15.72 -11.67
CA PRO A 24 -7.27 16.39 -12.71
C PRO A 24 -8.17 15.48 -13.53
N LEU A 25 -7.84 14.19 -13.65
CA LEU A 25 -8.63 13.20 -14.38
C LEU A 25 -9.81 12.69 -13.55
N PHE A 26 -9.63 12.55 -12.23
CA PHE A 26 -10.63 11.95 -11.32
C PHE A 26 -11.41 12.98 -10.49
N LYS A 27 -11.12 14.27 -10.62
CA LYS A 27 -11.81 15.30 -9.85
C LYS A 27 -13.31 15.36 -10.22
N PRO A 28 -14.19 15.68 -9.26
CA PRO A 28 -15.56 16.05 -9.56
C PRO A 28 -15.61 17.27 -10.50
N GLN A 29 -16.60 17.31 -11.40
CA GLN A 29 -16.71 18.37 -12.41
C GLN A 29 -16.81 19.79 -11.79
N PHE A 30 -17.35 19.89 -10.58
CA PHE A 30 -17.52 21.14 -9.84
C PHE A 30 -16.31 21.56 -8.99
N ALA A 31 -15.32 20.67 -8.80
CA ALA A 31 -14.19 20.94 -7.93
C ALA A 31 -13.03 21.61 -8.66
N ARG A 32 -12.42 22.61 -8.02
CA ARG A 32 -11.19 23.27 -8.48
C ARG A 32 -10.02 22.79 -7.64
N ILE A 33 -8.91 22.49 -8.30
CA ILE A 33 -7.66 22.12 -7.61
C ILE A 33 -6.91 23.42 -7.32
N SER A 34 -6.64 23.70 -6.05
CA SER A 34 -5.86 24.83 -5.57
C SER A 34 -4.85 24.40 -4.51
N LEU A 35 -3.79 25.20 -4.34
CA LEU A 35 -2.79 25.00 -3.28
C LEU A 35 -3.40 25.22 -1.89
N ASP A 36 -4.31 26.19 -1.76
CA ASP A 36 -5.02 26.45 -0.51
C ASP A 36 -5.86 25.24 -0.08
N GLY A 37 -6.44 24.50 -1.04
CA GLY A 37 -7.16 23.26 -0.77
C GLY A 37 -6.28 22.17 -0.15
N PHE A 38 -5.01 22.07 -0.55
CA PHE A 38 -4.07 21.14 0.09
C PHE A 38 -3.79 21.54 1.53
N VAL A 39 -3.60 22.82 1.81
CA VAL A 39 -3.37 23.30 3.19
C VAL A 39 -4.59 23.03 4.07
N ASP A 40 -5.79 23.31 3.56
CA ASP A 40 -7.05 23.08 4.29
C ASP A 40 -7.28 21.59 4.56
N MET A 41 -6.95 20.71 3.61
CA MET A 41 -6.97 19.26 3.79
C MET A 41 -6.15 18.83 5.02
N PHE A 42 -4.89 19.29 5.13
CA PHE A 42 -4.04 18.94 6.28
C PHE A 42 -4.62 19.45 7.60
N ARG A 43 -5.24 20.64 7.59
CA ARG A 43 -5.83 21.24 8.80
C ARG A 43 -7.10 20.53 9.26
N ARG A 44 -7.99 20.17 8.33
CA ARG A 44 -9.30 19.57 8.62
C ARG A 44 -9.22 18.08 8.94
N TYR A 45 -8.38 17.35 8.21
CA TYR A 45 -8.29 15.88 8.27
C TYR A 45 -7.05 15.39 9.04
N TRP A 46 -6.54 16.20 9.97
CA TRP A 46 -5.35 15.85 10.78
C TRP A 46 -5.49 14.50 11.51
N ALA A 47 -6.68 14.19 12.02
CA ALA A 47 -6.94 12.92 12.70
C ALA A 47 -6.86 11.72 11.74
N HIS A 48 -7.47 11.82 10.55
CA HIS A 48 -7.40 10.78 9.52
C HIS A 48 -5.96 10.51 9.09
N MET A 49 -5.17 11.58 8.91
CA MET A 49 -3.75 11.46 8.60
C MET A 49 -3.00 10.74 9.72
N ILE A 50 -3.25 11.06 10.99
CA ILE A 50 -2.63 10.33 12.11
C ILE A 50 -2.95 8.84 12.04
N VAL A 51 -4.21 8.47 11.80
CA VAL A 51 -4.61 7.06 11.71
C VAL A 51 -3.87 6.36 10.57
N VAL A 52 -3.90 6.93 9.36
CA VAL A 52 -3.26 6.34 8.19
C VAL A 52 -1.73 6.28 8.35
N PHE A 53 -1.10 7.35 8.82
CA PHE A 53 0.35 7.37 9.04
C PHE A 53 0.78 6.48 10.21
N SER A 54 -0.08 6.25 11.21
CA SER A 54 0.23 5.30 12.27
C SER A 54 0.42 3.88 11.73
N VAL A 55 -0.37 3.47 10.73
CA VAL A 55 -0.23 2.15 10.08
C VAL A 55 1.17 1.99 9.48
N TYR A 56 1.70 3.03 8.84
CA TYR A 56 3.06 3.01 8.31
C TYR A 56 4.12 2.89 9.40
N LEU A 57 3.95 3.55 10.56
CA LEU A 57 4.87 3.39 11.69
C LEU A 57 4.84 1.97 12.27
N TRP A 58 3.64 1.39 12.40
CA TRP A 58 3.48 0.01 12.86
C TRP A 58 4.05 -1.00 11.88
N LYS A 59 4.03 -0.70 10.58
CA LYS A 59 4.62 -1.55 9.54
C LYS A 59 6.10 -1.83 9.76
N ASP A 60 6.91 -0.80 9.91
CA ASP A 60 8.35 -1.00 10.07
C ASP A 60 8.69 -1.82 11.33
N LEU A 61 7.93 -1.61 12.42
CA LEU A 61 8.07 -2.38 13.64
C LEU A 61 7.70 -3.86 13.42
N LEU A 62 6.55 -4.11 12.80
CA LEU A 62 6.04 -5.46 12.55
C LEU A 62 6.91 -6.23 11.56
N ASP A 63 7.40 -5.59 10.49
CA ASP A 63 8.35 -6.18 9.54
C ASP A 63 9.69 -6.52 10.24
N GLY A 64 10.07 -5.76 11.28
CA GLY A 64 11.21 -6.08 12.14
C GLY A 64 10.96 -7.33 12.99
N LEU A 65 9.78 -7.43 13.61
CA LEU A 65 9.37 -8.56 14.43
C LEU A 65 9.22 -9.85 13.59
N ASP A 66 8.59 -9.75 12.43
CA ASP A 66 8.41 -10.84 11.47
C ASP A 66 9.75 -11.50 11.11
N ARG A 67 10.74 -10.70 10.69
CA ARG A 67 12.09 -11.18 10.37
C ARG A 67 12.75 -11.92 11.54
N ILE A 68 12.55 -11.45 12.78
CA ILE A 68 13.07 -12.11 13.98
C ILE A 68 12.35 -13.45 14.22
N LEU A 69 11.02 -13.48 14.06
CA LEU A 69 10.23 -14.69 14.23
C LEU A 69 10.64 -15.74 13.20
N MET A 70 10.64 -15.41 11.91
CA MET A 70 11.06 -16.30 10.83
C MET A 70 12.45 -16.92 11.07
N ALA A 71 13.42 -16.09 11.48
CA ALA A 71 14.78 -16.54 11.74
C ALA A 71 14.87 -17.58 12.87
N ASN A 72 13.94 -17.56 13.83
CA ASN A 72 13.98 -18.40 15.02
C ASN A 72 13.03 -19.60 14.98
N THR A 73 11.89 -19.50 14.28
CA THR A 73 10.81 -20.50 14.36
C THR A 73 10.58 -21.26 13.05
N GLN A 74 11.13 -20.81 11.92
CA GLN A 74 10.86 -21.37 10.58
C GLN A 74 9.36 -21.59 10.32
N LEU A 75 8.51 -20.66 10.79
CA LEU A 75 7.09 -20.63 10.46
C LEU A 75 6.93 -20.23 8.99
N ASP A 76 7.09 -21.22 8.10
CA ASP A 76 6.93 -21.09 6.66
C ASP A 76 5.71 -21.91 6.21
N MET A 77 4.72 -21.23 5.64
CA MET A 77 3.49 -21.83 5.13
C MET A 77 3.55 -22.14 3.63
N THR A 78 4.70 -21.91 2.98
CA THR A 78 4.92 -22.15 1.54
C THR A 78 4.47 -23.54 1.12
N PHE A 79 4.72 -24.57 1.94
CA PHE A 79 4.32 -25.93 1.59
C PHE A 79 2.79 -26.10 1.48
N LEU A 80 2.01 -25.38 2.29
CA LEU A 80 0.54 -25.44 2.25
C LEU A 80 -0.01 -24.71 1.03
N VAL A 81 0.56 -23.54 0.71
CA VAL A 81 0.18 -22.80 -0.50
C VAL A 81 0.56 -23.61 -1.74
N TYR A 82 1.77 -24.15 -1.78
CA TYR A 82 2.24 -24.99 -2.87
C TYR A 82 1.36 -26.23 -3.07
N ALA A 83 0.92 -26.88 -1.99
CA ALA A 83 0.04 -28.04 -2.07
C ALA A 83 -1.33 -27.73 -2.70
N ILE A 84 -1.79 -26.48 -2.66
CA ILE A 84 -3.08 -26.06 -3.22
C ILE A 84 -2.92 -25.58 -4.67
N GLU A 85 -1.94 -24.72 -4.95
CA GLU A 85 -1.83 -24.01 -6.24
C GLU A 85 -0.47 -24.07 -6.92
N GLY A 86 0.53 -24.73 -6.31
CA GLY A 86 1.94 -24.64 -6.70
C GLY A 86 2.20 -24.90 -8.19
N ASP A 87 1.82 -26.08 -8.69
CA ASP A 87 2.11 -26.48 -10.08
C ASP A 87 1.35 -25.64 -11.11
N ALA A 88 0.11 -25.24 -10.79
CA ALA A 88 -0.70 -24.39 -11.65
C ALA A 88 -0.09 -22.98 -11.75
N SER A 89 0.31 -22.40 -10.62
CA SER A 89 0.98 -21.10 -10.55
C SER A 89 2.33 -21.13 -11.27
N LEU A 90 3.11 -22.20 -11.13
CA LEU A 90 4.39 -22.37 -11.82
C LEU A 90 4.21 -22.40 -13.34
N TRP A 91 3.24 -23.18 -13.83
CA TRP A 91 2.95 -23.26 -15.27
C TRP A 91 2.63 -21.89 -15.89
N VAL A 92 1.84 -21.06 -15.18
CA VAL A 92 1.55 -19.68 -15.63
C VAL A 92 2.80 -18.81 -15.60
N GLN A 93 3.60 -18.88 -14.53
CA GLN A 93 4.82 -18.09 -14.39
C GLN A 93 5.84 -18.41 -15.49
N GLU A 94 6.05 -19.69 -15.80
CA GLU A 94 6.95 -20.12 -16.86
C GLU A 94 6.42 -19.71 -18.24
N GLY A 95 5.10 -19.83 -18.47
CA GLY A 95 4.47 -19.45 -19.74
C GLY A 95 4.54 -17.94 -20.05
N LEU A 96 4.62 -17.10 -19.02
CA LEU A 96 4.69 -15.64 -19.14
C LEU A 96 6.08 -15.06 -18.89
N ARG A 97 7.08 -15.89 -18.57
CA ARG A 97 8.43 -15.45 -18.19
C ARG A 97 9.04 -14.56 -19.26
N ASN A 98 9.28 -13.29 -18.94
CA ASN A 98 9.87 -12.33 -19.85
C ASN A 98 10.50 -11.17 -19.08
N ASP A 99 11.78 -10.88 -19.31
CA ASP A 99 12.53 -9.85 -18.55
C ASP A 99 11.87 -8.47 -18.57
N PHE A 100 11.26 -8.08 -19.70
CA PHE A 100 10.56 -6.80 -19.81
C PHE A 100 9.24 -6.83 -19.04
N LEU A 101 8.49 -7.92 -19.13
CA LEU A 101 7.27 -8.11 -18.36
C LEU A 101 7.55 -8.13 -16.86
N ASP A 102 8.62 -8.80 -16.42
CA ASP A 102 9.03 -8.89 -15.02
C ASP A 102 9.28 -7.50 -14.44
N VAL A 103 10.01 -6.64 -15.18
CA VAL A 103 10.26 -5.26 -14.77
C VAL A 103 8.97 -4.46 -14.70
N ILE A 104 8.11 -4.53 -15.74
CA ILE A 104 6.84 -3.80 -15.74
C ILE A 104 5.94 -4.25 -14.59
N MET A 105 5.76 -5.56 -14.42
CA MET A 105 4.87 -6.11 -13.39
C MET A 105 5.37 -5.79 -11.99
N THR A 106 6.68 -5.79 -11.75
CA THR A 106 7.25 -5.34 -10.47
C THR A 106 6.87 -3.88 -10.18
N HIS A 107 7.00 -2.99 -11.18
CA HIS A 107 6.63 -1.58 -11.06
C HIS A 107 5.12 -1.39 -10.90
N PHE A 108 4.33 -2.07 -11.71
CA PHE A 108 2.89 -2.03 -11.65
C PHE A 108 2.36 -2.53 -10.30
N TYR A 109 2.92 -3.64 -9.79
CA TYR A 109 2.51 -4.21 -8.52
C TYR A 109 2.77 -3.25 -7.36
N VAL A 110 4.03 -2.87 -7.11
CA VAL A 110 4.33 -2.08 -5.90
C VAL A 110 3.87 -0.62 -6.07
N MET A 111 4.13 0.03 -7.21
CA MET A 111 3.77 1.44 -7.41
C MET A 111 2.28 1.60 -7.68
N GLY A 112 1.67 0.72 -8.47
CA GLY A 112 0.24 0.78 -8.78
C GLY A 112 -0.63 0.52 -7.55
N PHE A 113 -0.27 -0.48 -6.73
CA PHE A 113 -0.95 -0.71 -5.45
C PHE A 113 -0.83 0.51 -4.52
N MET A 114 0.39 1.03 -4.32
CA MET A 114 0.59 2.22 -3.49
C MET A 114 -0.19 3.43 -4.02
N THR A 115 -0.21 3.63 -5.34
CA THR A 115 -0.94 4.73 -5.99
C THR A 115 -2.44 4.62 -5.71
N ALA A 116 -3.01 3.41 -5.81
CA ALA A 116 -4.42 3.17 -5.54
C ALA A 116 -4.76 3.44 -4.07
N VAL A 117 -3.91 3.00 -3.14
CA VAL A 117 -4.06 3.26 -1.70
C VAL A 117 -4.01 4.77 -1.43
N PHE A 118 -2.98 5.47 -1.93
CA PHE A 118 -2.84 6.91 -1.73
C PHE A 118 -3.96 7.71 -2.38
N SER A 119 -4.38 7.40 -3.61
CA SER A 119 -5.48 8.11 -4.27
C SER A 119 -6.81 7.92 -3.54
N SER A 120 -7.06 6.70 -3.05
CA SER A 120 -8.28 6.38 -2.29
C SER A 120 -8.38 7.18 -1.00
N PHE A 121 -7.25 7.53 -0.40
CA PHE A 121 -7.19 8.36 0.79
C PHE A 121 -7.19 9.86 0.47
N ILE A 122 -6.33 10.31 -0.45
CA ILE A 122 -6.11 11.73 -0.77
C ILE A 122 -7.37 12.36 -1.38
N TYR A 123 -8.09 11.67 -2.27
CA TYR A 123 -9.20 12.31 -2.98
C TYR A 123 -10.39 12.65 -2.08
N PRO A 124 -10.88 11.76 -1.20
CA PRO A 124 -11.95 12.11 -0.26
C PRO A 124 -11.59 13.28 0.66
N ILE A 125 -10.39 13.29 1.22
CA ILE A 125 -9.98 14.36 2.15
C ILE A 125 -9.72 15.69 1.42
N TYR A 126 -9.28 15.65 0.16
CA TYR A 126 -9.05 16.86 -0.64
C TYR A 126 -10.36 17.49 -1.10
N PHE A 127 -11.34 16.68 -1.50
CA PHE A 127 -12.65 17.14 -1.95
C PHE A 127 -13.69 17.29 -0.82
N ASP A 128 -13.24 17.19 0.44
CA ASP A 128 -14.05 17.34 1.66
C ASP A 128 -15.22 16.33 1.77
N ASP A 129 -15.06 15.12 1.24
CA ASP A 129 -15.99 13.99 1.46
C ASP A 129 -15.63 13.26 2.74
N ARG A 130 -16.19 13.75 3.85
CA ARG A 130 -15.92 13.23 5.18
C ARG A 130 -16.39 11.79 5.39
N HIS A 131 -17.53 11.41 4.80
CA HIS A 131 -18.07 10.06 4.98
C HIS A 131 -17.21 9.01 4.27
N MET A 132 -16.74 9.33 3.07
CA MET A 132 -15.82 8.44 2.37
C MET A 132 -14.44 8.42 3.05
N ALA A 133 -13.93 9.57 3.52
CA ALA A 133 -12.68 9.64 4.26
C ALA A 133 -12.70 8.76 5.53
N ASP A 134 -13.78 8.82 6.33
CA ASP A 134 -13.95 7.99 7.52
C ASP A 134 -13.92 6.49 7.17
N ARG A 135 -14.67 6.08 6.14
CA ARG A 135 -14.74 4.68 5.71
C ARG A 135 -13.42 4.16 5.20
N VAL A 136 -12.72 4.95 4.37
CA VAL A 136 -11.43 4.58 3.82
C VAL A 136 -10.40 4.47 4.93
N SER A 137 -10.27 5.47 5.81
CA SER A 137 -9.31 5.43 6.93
C SER A 137 -9.56 4.26 7.88
N LEU A 138 -10.82 4.01 8.25
CA LEU A 138 -11.15 2.86 9.10
C LEU A 138 -10.92 1.52 8.39
N SER A 139 -11.22 1.43 7.09
CA SER A 139 -10.97 0.21 6.33
C SER A 139 -9.48 -0.11 6.27
N MET A 140 -8.62 0.88 6.00
CA MET A 140 -7.17 0.72 6.00
C MET A 140 -6.67 0.28 7.38
N PHE A 141 -7.16 0.91 8.44
CA PHE A 141 -6.81 0.57 9.81
C PHE A 141 -7.20 -0.86 10.18
N TRP A 142 -8.44 -1.27 9.92
CA TRP A 142 -8.94 -2.60 10.26
C TRP A 142 -8.32 -3.70 9.42
N VAL A 143 -8.21 -3.49 8.10
CA VAL A 143 -7.51 -4.44 7.21
C VAL A 143 -6.10 -4.66 7.73
N TYR A 144 -5.42 -3.59 8.14
CA TYR A 144 -4.08 -3.70 8.69
C TYR A 144 -4.05 -4.52 9.97
N ILE A 145 -4.87 -4.18 10.97
CA ILE A 145 -4.96 -4.90 12.25
C ILE A 145 -5.25 -6.38 12.05
N LEU A 146 -6.23 -6.68 11.19
CA LEU A 146 -6.63 -8.06 10.91
C LEU A 146 -5.56 -8.83 10.16
N ALA A 147 -4.73 -8.16 9.35
CA ALA A 147 -3.64 -8.78 8.62
C ALA A 147 -2.39 -9.07 9.47
N ILE A 148 -2.19 -8.38 10.61
CA ILE A 148 -1.04 -8.60 11.51
C ILE A 148 -0.78 -10.09 11.82
N PRO A 149 -1.74 -10.88 12.32
CA PRO A 149 -1.49 -12.28 12.62
C PRO A 149 -1.12 -13.10 11.39
N PHE A 150 -1.65 -12.76 10.21
CA PHE A 150 -1.29 -13.43 8.96
C PHE A 150 0.15 -13.12 8.57
N TYR A 151 0.58 -11.86 8.67
CA TYR A 151 1.96 -11.49 8.38
C TYR A 151 2.96 -12.12 9.35
N LEU A 152 2.63 -12.20 10.64
CA LEU A 152 3.58 -12.71 11.65
C LEU A 152 3.65 -14.25 11.72
N PHE A 153 2.59 -14.97 11.37
CA PHE A 153 2.50 -16.41 11.60
C PHE A 153 2.22 -17.25 10.35
N LEU A 154 1.71 -16.63 9.28
CA LEU A 154 1.35 -17.29 8.02
C LEU A 154 2.20 -16.74 6.86
N ASN A 155 3.44 -16.39 7.16
CA ASN A 155 4.40 -15.89 6.18
C ASN A 155 4.73 -16.99 5.14
N VAL A 156 4.98 -16.55 3.90
CA VAL A 156 5.27 -17.37 2.71
C VAL A 156 6.48 -16.76 2.02
#